data_AF-A0A936HH69-F1
#
_entry.id   AF-A0A936HH69-F1
#
_cell.length_a   1.000
_cell.length_b   1.000
_cell.length_c   1.000
_cell.angle_alpha   90.00
_cell.angle_beta   90.00
_cell.angle_gamma   90.00
#
_symmetry.space_group_name_H-M   'P 1'
#
loop_
_entity.id
_entity.type
_entity.pdbx_description
1 polymer ?
#
loop_
_entity_poly.entity_id
_entity_poly.type
_entity_poly.pdbx_seq_one_letter_code
_entity_poly.pdbx_strand_id
1 'polypeptide(L)'
;MAHSYKPIADYAVIGDCHGSALVSRDGSVDWCCLERFDADPVCCRILDAEKGGFLAVRPVGAFTASRAYVHGTNILQTTFTTASGVVTLTDFMPVGRRPEAGTHDYVSLNAPGWLIRVIEGRKGSVACNVGYRPSVDFARRPPRLIDAPGVVRLDNGRTEAAQTHEGPCLYHDVPELRQSGDAARASLQVQAGEHRVLVLTPRPTNFSPLGQAERMRAVTEAFWREWIAYCRYQGPYAEAVTRSALALKLLTYAPTGAIVAAPTTSLPEALGGARNWDYRYCWLRDSAFTLYALGVLGYSGKNLSLAAVRSR
;
A
#
# COMPACT_ATOMS: atom_id res chain seq x y z
N MET A 1 -3.50 2.36 30.49
CA MET A 1 -3.86 1.56 29.29
C MET A 1 -2.79 1.83 28.26
N ALA A 2 -2.04 0.81 27.83
CA ALA A 2 -0.99 0.99 26.83
C ALA A 2 -1.62 1.59 25.55
N HIS A 3 -1.02 2.65 25.02
CA HIS A 3 -1.55 3.35 23.84
C HIS A 3 -1.78 2.36 22.69
N SER A 4 -3.03 2.21 22.25
CA SER A 4 -3.42 1.32 21.14
C SER A 4 -2.92 1.81 19.77
N TYR A 5 -2.51 3.08 19.71
CA TYR A 5 -1.95 3.72 18.53
C TYR A 5 -0.43 3.55 18.47
N LYS A 6 0.07 3.19 17.28
CA LYS A 6 1.51 3.08 17.03
C LYS A 6 2.09 4.46 16.68
N PRO A 7 3.35 4.74 17.04
CA PRO A 7 4.04 5.94 16.57
C PRO A 7 4.01 6.04 15.05
N ILE A 8 3.86 7.25 14.49
CA ILE A 8 3.85 7.44 13.04
C ILE A 8 5.14 6.95 12.38
N ALA A 9 6.27 7.08 13.09
CA ALA A 9 7.57 6.60 12.66
C ALA A 9 7.64 5.07 12.49
N ASP A 10 6.70 4.30 13.05
CA ASP A 10 6.61 2.85 12.85
C ASP A 10 5.86 2.45 11.57
N TYR A 11 5.38 3.41 10.79
CA TYR A 11 4.77 3.14 9.48
C TYR A 11 5.75 3.38 8.34
N ALA A 12 5.60 2.58 7.28
CA ALA A 12 6.25 2.75 5.99
C ALA A 12 5.16 2.91 4.93
N VAL A 13 5.41 3.74 3.91
CA VAL A 13 4.44 4.04 2.86
C VAL A 13 4.75 3.23 1.61
N ILE A 14 3.70 2.66 1.00
CA ILE A 14 3.73 2.06 -0.34
C ILE A 14 2.58 2.65 -1.16
N GLY A 15 2.67 2.58 -2.48
CA GLY A 15 1.70 3.22 -3.38
C GLY A 15 2.03 3.00 -4.84
N ASP A 16 1.05 3.25 -5.72
CA ASP A 16 1.08 3.00 -7.16
C ASP A 16 0.80 4.29 -7.97
N CYS A 17 1.04 5.45 -7.34
CA CYS A 17 0.69 6.78 -7.88
C CYS A 17 -0.82 7.00 -8.08
N HIS A 18 -1.68 6.14 -7.54
CA HIS A 18 -3.14 6.30 -7.52
C HIS A 18 -3.66 6.24 -6.08
N GLY A 19 -3.31 5.16 -5.39
CA GLY A 19 -3.57 4.91 -3.99
C GLY A 19 -2.28 4.78 -3.18
N SER A 20 -2.45 4.52 -1.89
CA SER A 20 -1.34 4.27 -0.97
C SER A 20 -1.78 3.46 0.24
N ALA A 21 -0.80 2.82 0.88
CA ALA A 21 -0.98 2.14 2.14
C ALA A 21 0.14 2.46 3.14
N LEU A 22 -0.20 2.49 4.42
CA LEU A 22 0.76 2.58 5.52
C LEU A 22 0.87 1.24 6.23
N VAL A 23 2.08 0.67 6.18
CA VAL A 23 2.43 -0.63 6.75
C VAL A 23 3.21 -0.41 8.04
N SER A 24 2.68 -0.88 9.15
CA SER A 24 3.34 -0.84 10.45
C SER A 24 4.52 -1.83 10.52
N ARG A 25 5.48 -1.55 11.39
CA ARG A 25 6.65 -2.39 11.67
C ARG A 25 6.31 -3.82 12.08
N ASP A 26 5.15 -4.04 12.68
CA ASP A 26 4.66 -5.36 13.08
C ASP A 26 3.82 -6.04 11.98
N GLY A 27 3.79 -5.54 10.74
CA GLY A 27 3.18 -6.21 9.59
C GLY A 27 1.69 -5.96 9.37
N SER A 28 1.12 -4.87 9.90
CA SER A 28 -0.27 -4.47 9.64
C SER A 28 -0.36 -3.31 8.67
N VAL A 29 -1.28 -3.41 7.72
CA VAL A 29 -1.73 -2.27 6.94
C VAL A 29 -2.86 -1.61 7.72
N ASP A 30 -2.55 -0.43 8.28
CA ASP A 30 -3.47 0.33 9.14
C ASP A 30 -4.01 1.59 8.44
N TRP A 31 -3.52 1.88 7.24
CA TRP A 31 -4.10 2.84 6.31
C TRP A 31 -4.02 2.27 4.89
N CYS A 32 -5.10 2.32 4.11
CA CYS A 32 -5.06 1.91 2.70
C CYS A 32 -6.21 2.50 1.88
N CYS A 33 -5.87 3.33 0.90
CA CYS A 33 -6.79 3.79 -0.15
C CYS A 33 -6.33 3.16 -1.48
N LEU A 34 -7.18 2.38 -2.13
CA LEU A 34 -6.79 1.51 -3.25
C LEU A 34 -6.69 2.23 -4.61
N GLU A 35 -7.76 2.89 -5.07
CA GLU A 35 -7.83 3.46 -6.43
C GLU A 35 -7.50 4.95 -6.51
N ARG A 36 -7.65 5.67 -5.39
CA ARG A 36 -7.42 7.12 -5.29
C ARG A 36 -6.99 7.48 -3.88
N PHE A 37 -6.09 8.46 -3.72
CA PHE A 37 -5.69 8.96 -2.40
C PHE A 37 -6.87 9.43 -1.55
N ASP A 38 -7.86 10.07 -2.15
CA ASP A 38 -9.04 10.62 -1.46
C ASP A 38 -10.19 9.61 -1.29
N ALA A 39 -10.04 8.37 -1.75
CA ALA A 39 -11.06 7.33 -1.59
C ALA A 39 -11.34 7.00 -0.11
N ASP A 40 -12.51 6.40 0.15
CA ASP A 40 -12.81 5.79 1.45
C ASP A 40 -11.76 4.69 1.74
N PRO A 41 -11.01 4.81 2.85
CA PRO A 41 -9.94 3.87 3.15
C PRO A 41 -10.49 2.48 3.51
N VAL A 42 -9.98 1.44 2.87
CA VAL A 42 -10.27 0.02 3.20
C VAL A 42 -9.62 -0.37 4.54
N CYS A 43 -8.60 0.37 4.96
CA CYS A 43 -8.04 0.33 6.31
C CYS A 43 -7.79 1.77 6.77
N CYS A 44 -8.21 2.15 7.96
CA CYS A 44 -7.99 3.45 8.61
C CYS A 44 -7.77 3.33 10.13
N ARG A 45 -7.18 2.22 10.61
CA ARG A 45 -6.84 1.99 12.02
C ARG A 45 -5.96 3.08 12.63
N ILE A 46 -5.21 3.82 11.82
CA ILE A 46 -4.47 4.99 12.29
C ILE A 46 -5.39 6.09 12.87
N LEU A 47 -6.66 6.16 12.46
CA LEU A 47 -7.66 7.10 12.99
C LEU A 47 -8.41 6.52 14.19
N ASP A 48 -8.78 5.24 14.12
CA ASP A 48 -9.46 4.54 15.20
C ASP A 48 -8.87 3.15 15.38
N ALA A 49 -8.16 2.93 16.49
CA ALA A 49 -7.43 1.69 16.75
C ALA A 49 -8.33 0.44 16.75
N GLU A 50 -9.60 0.62 17.14
CA GLU A 50 -10.58 -0.46 17.35
C GLU A 50 -11.41 -0.68 16.09
N LYS A 51 -12.00 0.40 15.56
CA LYS A 51 -12.98 0.36 14.47
C LYS A 51 -12.37 0.51 13.10
N GLY A 52 -11.21 1.15 13.00
CA GLY A 52 -10.60 1.59 11.74
C GLY A 52 -10.10 0.48 10.82
N GLY A 53 -10.28 -0.81 11.12
CA GLY A 53 -9.99 -1.87 10.16
C GLY A 53 -8.51 -2.00 9.76
N PHE A 54 -8.16 -3.13 9.16
CA PHE A 54 -6.78 -3.52 8.89
C PHE A 54 -6.67 -4.75 7.99
N LEU A 55 -5.47 -4.94 7.46
CA LEU A 55 -4.97 -6.22 6.96
C LEU A 55 -3.62 -6.50 7.62
N ALA A 56 -3.50 -7.54 8.44
CA ALA A 56 -2.28 -7.87 9.17
C ALA A 56 -1.76 -9.28 8.86
N VAL A 57 -0.44 -9.38 8.79
CA VAL A 57 0.31 -10.63 8.81
C VAL A 57 1.42 -10.47 9.85
N ARG A 58 1.40 -11.27 10.91
CA ARG A 58 2.34 -11.12 12.03
C ARG A 58 2.78 -12.47 12.60
N PRO A 59 4.04 -12.65 13.04
CA PRO A 59 4.41 -13.83 13.80
C PRO A 59 3.62 -13.94 15.11
N VAL A 60 3.40 -15.18 15.56
CA VAL A 60 2.85 -15.49 16.88
C VAL A 60 3.96 -15.43 17.93
N GLY A 61 3.69 -14.81 19.07
CA GLY A 61 4.63 -14.70 20.18
C GLY A 61 5.65 -13.57 20.02
N ALA A 62 6.79 -13.69 20.71
CA ALA A 62 7.84 -12.67 20.68
C ALA A 62 8.64 -12.73 19.37
N PHE A 63 8.88 -11.56 18.79
CA PHE A 63 9.68 -11.41 17.57
C PHE A 63 10.42 -10.08 17.55
N THR A 64 11.44 -9.99 16.72
CA THR A 64 12.05 -8.72 16.29
C THR A 64 11.73 -8.47 14.82
N ALA A 65 11.67 -7.21 14.42
CA ALA A 65 11.35 -6.81 13.06
C ALA A 65 12.37 -5.80 12.52
N SER A 66 12.97 -6.12 11.38
CA SER A 66 13.73 -5.19 10.55
C SER A 66 12.98 -4.93 9.26
N ARG A 67 13.17 -3.75 8.65
CA ARG A 67 12.49 -3.39 7.41
C ARG A 67 13.39 -2.59 6.50
N ALA A 68 13.25 -2.80 5.21
CA ALA A 68 13.91 -2.05 4.16
C ALA A 68 13.01 -2.00 2.93
N TYR A 69 13.12 -0.93 2.14
CA TYR A 69 12.58 -0.97 0.79
C TYR A 69 13.54 -1.78 -0.09
N VAL A 70 13.02 -2.57 -1.03
CA VAL A 70 13.84 -3.15 -2.08
C VAL A 70 14.55 -2.01 -2.81
N HIS A 71 15.87 -2.12 -2.95
CA HIS A 71 16.72 -1.02 -3.43
C HIS A 71 16.18 -0.39 -4.72
N GLY A 72 16.00 0.94 -4.68
CA GLY A 72 15.49 1.73 -5.80
C GLY A 72 13.99 1.60 -6.06
N THR A 73 13.19 1.14 -5.07
CA THR A 73 11.75 0.91 -5.26
C THR A 73 10.87 1.41 -4.12
N ASN A 74 9.55 1.37 -4.32
CA ASN A 74 8.53 1.50 -3.27
C ASN A 74 7.94 0.14 -2.82
N ILE A 75 8.73 -0.93 -2.94
CA ILE A 75 8.36 -2.26 -2.44
C ILE A 75 8.99 -2.42 -1.06
N LEU A 76 8.18 -2.67 -0.04
CA LEU A 76 8.63 -2.82 1.34
C LEU A 76 8.88 -4.29 1.66
N GLN A 77 10.01 -4.59 2.30
CA GLN A 77 10.28 -5.90 2.90
C GLN A 77 10.43 -5.73 4.41
N THR A 78 9.62 -6.47 5.17
CA THR A 78 9.71 -6.58 6.63
C THR A 78 10.15 -7.99 6.97
N THR A 79 11.29 -8.14 7.64
CA THR A 79 11.80 -9.43 8.10
C THR A 79 11.54 -9.58 9.58
N PHE A 80 10.79 -10.64 9.93
CA PHE A 80 10.53 -11.01 11.30
C PHE A 80 11.43 -12.17 11.72
N THR A 81 12.10 -12.02 12.87
CA THR A 81 12.91 -13.08 13.48
C THR A 81 12.27 -13.52 14.78
N THR A 82 11.99 -14.81 14.90
CA THR A 82 11.46 -15.46 16.10
C THR A 82 12.48 -16.48 16.64
N ALA A 83 12.17 -17.11 17.78
CA ALA A 83 12.99 -18.21 18.29
C ALA A 83 12.98 -19.46 17.37
N SER A 84 11.93 -19.62 16.55
CA SER A 84 11.71 -20.82 15.72
C SER A 84 12.08 -20.64 14.24
N GLY A 85 12.32 -19.41 13.79
CA GLY A 85 12.62 -19.15 12.40
C GLY A 85 12.60 -17.69 11.99
N VAL A 86 12.62 -17.47 10.67
CA VAL A 86 12.61 -16.17 10.03
C VAL A 86 11.61 -16.19 8.89
N VAL A 87 10.74 -15.17 8.83
CA VAL A 87 9.82 -14.92 7.71
C VAL A 87 10.02 -13.52 7.18
N THR A 88 9.94 -13.36 5.86
CA THR A 88 9.91 -12.05 5.20
C THR A 88 8.51 -11.79 4.69
N LEU A 89 7.98 -10.61 4.97
CA LEU A 89 6.75 -10.08 4.39
C LEU A 89 7.11 -9.00 3.38
N THR A 90 6.73 -9.19 2.13
CA THR A 90 6.92 -8.21 1.05
C THR A 90 5.58 -7.55 0.71
N ASP A 91 5.48 -6.24 0.87
CA ASP A 91 4.28 -5.44 0.62
C ASP A 91 4.53 -4.46 -0.54
N PHE A 92 3.61 -4.42 -1.51
CA PHE A 92 3.66 -3.45 -2.60
C PHE A 92 2.28 -3.20 -3.23
N MET A 93 2.14 -2.04 -3.88
CA MET A 93 1.01 -1.74 -4.76
C MET A 93 1.51 -1.82 -6.21
N PRO A 94 0.95 -2.70 -7.06
CA PRO A 94 1.45 -2.90 -8.41
C PRO A 94 1.37 -1.64 -9.27
N VAL A 95 2.46 -1.32 -9.97
CA VAL A 95 2.48 -0.23 -10.94
C VAL A 95 3.39 -0.58 -12.11
N GLY A 96 2.94 -0.25 -13.31
CA GLY A 96 3.73 -0.36 -14.54
C GLY A 96 3.31 0.71 -15.54
N ARG A 97 3.83 0.59 -16.76
CA ARG A 97 3.37 1.40 -17.89
C ARG A 97 2.25 0.70 -18.63
N ARG A 98 1.36 1.48 -19.26
CA ARG A 98 0.44 0.91 -20.25
C ARG A 98 1.22 0.45 -21.49
N PRO A 99 0.75 -0.54 -22.24
CA PRO A 99 1.44 -1.03 -23.44
C PRO A 99 1.77 0.06 -24.46
N GLU A 100 0.89 1.06 -24.60
CA GLU A 100 1.04 2.19 -25.52
C GLU A 100 1.96 3.32 -25.00
N ALA A 101 2.39 3.26 -23.74
CA ALA A 101 3.17 4.30 -23.10
C ALA A 101 4.66 4.13 -23.40
N GLY A 102 5.30 5.18 -23.93
CA GLY A 102 6.75 5.19 -24.15
C GLY A 102 7.53 5.19 -22.82
N THR A 103 8.84 4.93 -22.89
CA THR A 103 9.74 4.89 -21.71
C THR A 103 9.69 6.18 -20.86
N HIS A 104 9.39 7.32 -21.51
CA HIS A 104 9.30 8.64 -20.89
C HIS A 104 7.86 9.08 -20.56
N ASP A 105 6.86 8.20 -20.72
CA ASP A 105 5.50 8.47 -20.28
C ASP A 105 5.33 8.01 -18.83
N TYR A 106 5.24 8.98 -17.92
CA TYR A 106 5.18 8.77 -16.48
C TYR A 106 3.80 9.07 -15.87
N VAL A 107 2.78 9.27 -16.71
CA VAL A 107 1.37 9.50 -16.33
C VAL A 107 0.44 8.40 -16.85
N SER A 108 0.75 7.82 -18.00
CA SER A 108 0.00 6.67 -18.55
C SER A 108 0.45 5.38 -17.88
N LEU A 109 0.09 5.24 -16.61
CA LEU A 109 0.42 4.08 -15.81
C LEU A 109 -0.66 3.01 -15.92
N ASN A 110 -0.23 1.76 -15.78
CA ASN A 110 -1.07 0.62 -15.49
C ASN A 110 -0.93 0.31 -13.99
N ALA A 111 -1.90 0.78 -13.21
CA ALA A 111 -1.99 0.59 -11.78
C ALA A 111 -3.40 0.04 -11.46
N PRO A 112 -3.54 -1.24 -11.10
CA PRO A 112 -4.85 -1.84 -10.91
C PRO A 112 -5.51 -1.44 -9.58
N GLY A 113 -4.85 -0.62 -8.75
CA GLY A 113 -5.31 -0.23 -7.42
C GLY A 113 -5.29 -1.41 -6.44
N TRP A 114 -4.32 -2.31 -6.58
CA TRP A 114 -4.21 -3.51 -5.75
C TRP A 114 -3.18 -3.31 -4.64
N LEU A 115 -3.33 -4.06 -3.55
CA LEU A 115 -2.30 -4.28 -2.55
C LEU A 115 -1.92 -5.76 -2.55
N ILE A 116 -0.64 -6.05 -2.75
CA ILE A 116 -0.10 -7.42 -2.73
C ILE A 116 0.82 -7.59 -1.54
N ARG A 117 0.64 -8.71 -0.83
CA ARG A 117 1.44 -9.10 0.33
C ARG A 117 1.92 -10.53 0.14
N VAL A 118 3.23 -10.74 0.18
CA VAL A 118 3.85 -12.06 0.01
C VAL A 118 4.59 -12.42 1.29
N ILE A 119 4.18 -13.52 1.92
CA ILE A 119 4.83 -14.11 3.08
C ILE A 119 5.80 -15.16 2.57
N GLU A 120 7.08 -15.08 2.93
CA GLU A 120 8.11 -16.05 2.54
C GLU A 120 8.81 -16.60 3.79
N GLY A 121 8.79 -17.92 3.97
CA GLY A 121 9.60 -18.59 4.99
C GLY A 121 11.06 -18.62 4.59
N ARG A 122 11.92 -17.96 5.35
CA ARG A 122 13.37 -17.88 5.08
C ARG A 122 14.15 -18.96 5.81
N LYS A 123 13.78 -19.24 7.06
CA LYS A 123 14.48 -20.22 7.92
C LYS A 123 13.52 -20.81 8.94
N GLY A 124 13.68 -22.09 9.25
CA GLY A 124 12.90 -22.75 10.30
C GLY A 124 11.41 -22.82 9.98
N SER A 125 10.58 -22.75 11.02
CA SER A 125 9.12 -22.74 10.90
C SER A 125 8.54 -21.68 11.82
N VAL A 126 7.78 -20.75 11.26
CA VAL A 126 7.22 -19.61 12.01
C VAL A 126 5.70 -19.67 11.94
N ALA A 127 5.08 -19.69 13.12
CA ALA A 127 3.63 -19.51 13.24
C ALA A 127 3.30 -18.05 12.99
N CYS A 128 2.37 -17.80 12.07
CA CYS A 128 1.88 -16.46 11.72
C CYS A 128 0.36 -16.39 11.95
N ASN A 129 -0.11 -15.21 12.35
CA ASN A 129 -1.51 -14.84 12.33
C ASN A 129 -1.77 -13.93 11.13
N VAL A 130 -2.86 -14.22 10.42
CA VAL A 130 -3.41 -13.39 9.37
C VAL A 130 -4.76 -12.87 9.84
N GLY A 131 -4.99 -11.58 9.68
CA GLY A 131 -6.24 -10.94 10.03
C GLY A 131 -6.65 -9.88 9.02
N TYR A 132 -7.91 -9.88 8.62
CA TYR A 132 -8.48 -8.89 7.73
C TYR A 132 -9.82 -8.40 8.26
N ARG A 133 -9.96 -7.09 8.46
CA ARG A 133 -11.22 -6.43 8.84
C ARG A 133 -11.26 -5.12 8.09
N PRO A 134 -11.97 -5.01 6.96
CA PRO A 134 -11.98 -3.76 6.20
C PRO A 134 -12.76 -2.66 6.94
N SER A 135 -12.56 -1.42 6.52
CA SER A 135 -13.36 -0.29 6.92
C SER A 135 -14.37 0.08 5.85
N VAL A 136 -15.50 0.63 6.30
CA VAL A 136 -16.56 1.15 5.46
C VAL A 136 -16.94 2.52 5.97
N ASP A 137 -16.96 3.50 5.07
CA ASP A 137 -17.35 4.87 5.34
C ASP A 137 -16.57 5.48 6.51
N PHE A 138 -15.22 5.42 6.45
CA PHE A 138 -14.32 5.79 7.55
C PHE A 138 -14.63 5.07 8.87
N ALA A 139 -14.97 3.78 8.78
CA ALA A 139 -15.37 2.95 9.92
C ALA A 139 -16.61 3.45 10.70
N ARG A 140 -17.43 4.31 10.10
CA ARG A 140 -18.73 4.71 10.67
C ARG A 140 -19.74 3.57 10.68
N ARG A 141 -19.53 2.55 9.85
CA ARG A 141 -20.38 1.35 9.76
C ARG A 141 -19.54 0.08 9.93
N PRO A 142 -20.08 -0.97 10.57
CA PRO A 142 -19.42 -2.26 10.63
C PRO A 142 -19.35 -2.88 9.21
N PRO A 143 -18.23 -3.55 8.85
CA PRO A 143 -18.14 -4.24 7.57
C PRO A 143 -18.98 -5.53 7.59
N ARG A 144 -19.58 -5.86 6.45
CA ARG A 144 -20.19 -7.17 6.22
C ARG A 144 -19.30 -7.96 5.27
N LEU A 145 -18.80 -9.12 5.73
CA LEU A 145 -17.97 -9.98 4.91
C LEU A 145 -18.79 -11.12 4.31
N ILE A 146 -18.40 -11.53 3.11
CA ILE A 146 -18.85 -12.74 2.43
C ILE A 146 -17.60 -13.60 2.21
N ASP A 147 -17.54 -14.72 2.92
CA ASP A 147 -16.47 -15.72 2.80
C ASP A 147 -16.79 -16.68 1.65
N ALA A 148 -15.85 -16.84 0.72
CA ALA A 148 -15.90 -17.82 -0.35
C ALA A 148 -14.52 -18.49 -0.49
N PRO A 149 -14.43 -19.70 -1.09
CA PRO A 149 -13.16 -20.40 -1.21
C PRO A 149 -12.06 -19.54 -1.86
N GLY A 150 -11.01 -19.22 -1.08
CA GLY A 150 -9.86 -18.44 -1.52
C GLY A 150 -10.10 -16.92 -1.66
N VAL A 151 -11.28 -16.41 -1.28
CA VAL A 151 -11.59 -14.98 -1.34
C VAL A 151 -12.53 -14.54 -0.23
N VAL A 152 -12.14 -13.49 0.49
CA VAL A 152 -13.00 -12.79 1.47
C VAL A 152 -13.43 -11.45 0.86
N ARG A 153 -14.73 -11.27 0.65
CA ARG A 153 -15.30 -10.09 -0.03
C ARG A 153 -15.97 -9.16 0.97
N LEU A 154 -15.77 -7.86 0.81
CA LEU A 154 -16.58 -6.84 1.49
C LEU A 154 -17.89 -6.63 0.74
N ASP A 155 -19.01 -6.86 1.41
CA ASP A 155 -20.32 -6.43 0.97
C ASP A 155 -20.55 -4.98 1.40
N ASN A 156 -20.56 -4.07 0.44
CA ASN A 156 -20.73 -2.63 0.69
C ASN A 156 -22.21 -2.21 0.78
N GLY A 157 -23.15 -3.14 0.58
CA GLY A 157 -24.60 -2.90 0.69
C GLY A 157 -25.16 -1.84 -0.26
N ARG A 158 -24.41 -1.42 -1.31
CA ARG A 158 -24.89 -0.45 -2.30
C ARG A 158 -25.58 -1.16 -3.45
N THR A 159 -26.88 -1.37 -3.31
CA THR A 159 -27.80 -1.61 -4.45
C THR A 159 -28.40 -0.28 -4.89
N GLU A 160 -27.68 0.49 -5.69
CA GLU A 160 -28.31 1.53 -6.51
C GLU A 160 -28.49 0.98 -7.92
N ALA A 161 -29.71 1.09 -8.45
CA ALA A 161 -30.13 0.81 -9.83
C ALA A 161 -29.24 -0.17 -10.63
N ALA A 162 -29.56 -1.47 -10.57
CA ALA A 162 -29.10 -2.52 -11.48
C ALA A 162 -27.58 -2.80 -11.60
N GLN A 163 -26.72 -2.15 -10.80
CA GLN A 163 -25.31 -2.53 -10.68
C GLN A 163 -24.96 -2.74 -9.21
N THR A 164 -24.80 -4.00 -8.80
CA THR A 164 -24.13 -4.31 -7.53
C THR A 164 -22.71 -3.79 -7.63
N HIS A 165 -22.41 -2.68 -6.97
CA HIS A 165 -21.02 -2.27 -6.78
C HIS A 165 -20.38 -3.30 -5.86
N GLU A 166 -19.64 -4.25 -6.42
CA GLU A 166 -18.94 -5.23 -5.61
C GLU A 166 -17.80 -4.53 -4.85
N GLY A 167 -17.70 -4.75 -3.53
CA GLY A 167 -16.68 -4.11 -2.70
C GLY A 167 -15.29 -4.77 -2.80
N PRO A 168 -14.32 -4.25 -2.04
CA PRO A 168 -12.97 -4.81 -1.97
C PRO A 168 -12.92 -6.31 -1.69
N CYS A 169 -12.01 -7.01 -2.35
CA CYS A 169 -11.88 -8.47 -2.26
C CYS A 169 -10.45 -8.85 -1.87
N LEU A 170 -10.32 -9.63 -0.80
CA LEU A 170 -9.06 -10.22 -0.37
C LEU A 170 -8.95 -11.64 -0.93
N TYR A 171 -8.21 -11.81 -2.01
CA TYR A 171 -7.83 -13.12 -2.54
C TYR A 171 -6.62 -13.64 -1.75
N HIS A 172 -6.61 -14.92 -1.41
CA HIS A 172 -5.52 -15.51 -0.63
C HIS A 172 -5.35 -17.01 -0.89
N ASP A 173 -4.13 -17.50 -0.65
CA ASP A 173 -3.81 -18.93 -0.54
C ASP A 173 -3.57 -19.35 0.94
N VAL A 174 -3.90 -18.47 1.88
CA VAL A 174 -3.80 -18.72 3.32
C VAL A 174 -4.79 -19.82 3.73
N PRO A 175 -4.34 -20.96 4.28
CA PRO A 175 -5.23 -22.01 4.76
C PRO A 175 -6.12 -21.52 5.89
N GLU A 176 -7.38 -21.96 5.88
CA GLU A 176 -8.34 -21.73 6.98
C GLU A 176 -8.56 -20.26 7.36
N LEU A 177 -8.30 -19.32 6.45
CA LEU A 177 -8.75 -17.93 6.63
C LEU A 177 -10.27 -17.92 6.54
N ARG A 178 -10.92 -17.76 7.69
CA ARG A 178 -12.38 -17.81 7.82
C ARG A 178 -12.91 -16.56 8.47
N GLN A 179 -14.12 -16.20 8.07
CA GLN A 179 -14.86 -15.13 8.72
C GLN A 179 -15.16 -15.50 10.20
N SER A 180 -14.91 -14.54 11.08
CA SER A 180 -15.19 -14.56 12.51
C SER A 180 -15.74 -13.18 12.90
N GLY A 181 -17.07 -13.06 12.89
CA GLY A 181 -17.77 -11.79 13.06
C GLY A 181 -17.59 -10.87 11.85
N ASP A 182 -17.04 -9.68 12.08
CA ASP A 182 -16.80 -8.64 11.08
C ASP A 182 -15.37 -8.67 10.50
N ALA A 183 -14.60 -9.71 10.83
CA ALA A 183 -13.23 -9.92 10.38
C ALA A 183 -13.05 -11.34 9.81
N ALA A 184 -12.00 -11.57 9.04
CA ALA A 184 -11.49 -12.89 8.70
C ALA A 184 -10.14 -13.13 9.39
N ARG A 185 -9.93 -14.33 9.94
CA ARG A 185 -8.72 -14.69 10.71
C ARG A 185 -8.24 -16.09 10.38
N ALA A 186 -6.92 -16.27 10.41
CA ALA A 186 -6.25 -17.57 10.31
C ALA A 186 -4.96 -17.55 11.13
N SER A 187 -4.54 -18.74 11.54
CA SER A 187 -3.18 -19.02 12.00
C SER A 187 -2.58 -20.07 11.08
N LEU A 188 -1.36 -19.84 10.61
CA LEU A 188 -0.66 -20.77 9.72
C LEU A 188 0.79 -20.93 10.13
N GLN A 189 1.35 -22.09 9.84
CA GLN A 189 2.80 -22.32 9.88
C GLN A 189 3.38 -21.98 8.51
N VAL A 190 4.48 -21.23 8.50
CA VAL A 190 5.26 -20.94 7.30
C VAL A 190 6.65 -21.54 7.47
N GLN A 191 6.95 -22.57 6.69
CA GLN A 191 8.23 -23.26 6.69
C GLN A 191 9.22 -22.61 5.71
N ALA A 192 10.52 -22.83 5.93
CA ALA A 192 11.55 -22.39 4.99
C ALA A 192 11.27 -22.89 3.56
N GLY A 193 11.29 -21.97 2.60
CA GLY A 193 10.97 -22.23 1.19
C GLY A 193 9.49 -22.13 0.83
N GLU A 194 8.58 -22.09 1.81
CA GLU A 194 7.17 -21.83 1.53
C GLU A 194 6.90 -20.34 1.32
N HIS A 195 5.91 -20.07 0.48
CA HIS A 195 5.33 -18.74 0.37
C HIS A 195 3.80 -18.78 0.39
N ARG A 196 3.21 -17.66 0.80
CA ARG A 196 1.77 -17.41 0.77
C ARG A 196 1.51 -16.00 0.28
N VAL A 197 0.44 -15.83 -0.49
CA VAL A 197 0.11 -14.57 -1.17
C VAL A 197 -1.27 -14.11 -0.73
N LEU A 198 -1.37 -12.82 -0.43
CA LEU A 198 -2.63 -12.11 -0.27
C LEU A 198 -2.69 -10.96 -1.29
N VAL A 199 -3.81 -10.84 -1.99
CA VAL A 199 -4.06 -9.75 -2.94
C VAL A 199 -5.40 -9.09 -2.58
N LEU A 200 -5.33 -7.84 -2.15
CA LEU A 200 -6.50 -7.00 -1.91
C LEU A 200 -6.77 -6.17 -3.16
N THR A 201 -7.94 -6.39 -3.78
CA THR A 201 -8.40 -5.68 -4.97
C THR A 201 -9.58 -4.77 -4.61
N PRO A 202 -9.84 -3.68 -5.36
CA PRO A 202 -10.95 -2.77 -5.06
C PRO A 202 -12.31 -3.35 -5.41
N ARG A 203 -12.33 -4.30 -6.35
CA ARG A 203 -13.51 -5.02 -6.87
C ARG A 203 -13.09 -6.45 -7.27
N PRO A 204 -14.03 -7.40 -7.45
CA PRO A 204 -13.74 -8.72 -8.00
C PRO A 204 -13.06 -8.67 -9.36
N THR A 205 -12.26 -9.70 -9.62
CA THR A 205 -11.51 -9.88 -10.85
C THR A 205 -12.02 -11.09 -11.63
N ASN A 206 -11.97 -11.01 -12.96
CA ASN A 206 -12.38 -12.11 -13.86
C ASN A 206 -11.35 -13.26 -13.95
N PHE A 207 -10.20 -13.10 -13.30
CA PHE A 207 -9.12 -14.07 -13.25
C PHE A 207 -8.56 -14.11 -11.82
N SER A 208 -7.86 -15.19 -11.46
CA SER A 208 -7.21 -15.28 -10.14
C SER A 208 -6.03 -14.30 -10.06
N PRO A 209 -6.06 -13.30 -9.16
CA PRO A 209 -4.98 -12.33 -9.04
C PRO A 209 -3.73 -12.90 -8.38
N LEU A 210 -3.85 -14.01 -7.62
CA LEU A 210 -2.74 -14.66 -6.91
C LEU A 210 -1.61 -15.06 -7.87
N GLY A 211 -1.96 -15.65 -9.02
CA GLY A 211 -1.00 -16.10 -10.03
C GLY A 211 -0.27 -14.96 -10.76
N GLN A 212 -0.67 -13.71 -10.55
CA GLN A 212 -0.03 -12.53 -11.15
C GLN A 212 0.98 -11.85 -10.21
N ALA A 213 1.02 -12.23 -8.92
CA ALA A 213 1.78 -11.50 -7.91
C ALA A 213 3.27 -11.35 -8.26
N GLU A 214 3.94 -12.43 -8.67
CA GLU A 214 5.37 -12.38 -9.01
C GLU A 214 5.65 -11.56 -10.27
N ARG A 215 4.82 -11.72 -11.31
CA ARG A 215 4.93 -10.90 -12.52
C ARG A 215 4.72 -9.42 -12.20
N MET A 216 3.71 -9.09 -11.40
CA MET A 216 3.40 -7.72 -10.99
C MET A 216 4.51 -7.13 -10.14
N ARG A 217 5.14 -7.94 -9.27
CA ARG A 217 6.34 -7.53 -8.52
C ARG A 217 7.48 -7.15 -9.47
N ALA A 218 7.82 -8.01 -10.42
CA ALA A 218 8.89 -7.75 -11.37
C ALA A 218 8.66 -6.46 -12.20
N VAL A 219 7.43 -6.26 -12.70
CA VAL A 219 7.03 -5.04 -13.41
C VAL A 219 7.14 -3.80 -12.51
N THR A 220 6.71 -3.92 -11.26
CA THR A 220 6.75 -2.83 -10.27
C THR A 220 8.19 -2.47 -9.91
N GLU A 221 9.07 -3.45 -9.72
CA GLU A 221 10.50 -3.23 -9.49
C GLU A 221 11.15 -2.50 -10.67
N ALA A 222 10.88 -2.96 -11.89
CA ALA A 222 11.40 -2.32 -13.11
C ALA A 222 10.92 -0.87 -13.22
N PHE A 223 9.62 -0.61 -13.01
CA PHE A 223 9.05 0.73 -13.06
C PHE A 223 9.77 1.70 -12.12
N TRP A 224 9.95 1.33 -10.84
CA TRP A 224 10.59 2.22 -9.88
C TRP A 224 12.08 2.40 -10.15
N ARG A 225 12.80 1.32 -10.48
CA ARG A 225 14.24 1.38 -10.79
C ARG A 225 14.51 2.22 -12.03
N GLU A 226 13.71 2.07 -13.07
CA GLU A 226 13.80 2.90 -14.26
C GLU A 226 13.53 4.36 -13.94
N TRP A 227 12.50 4.67 -13.15
CA TRP A 227 12.17 6.05 -12.80
C TRP A 227 13.27 6.72 -11.97
N ILE A 228 13.82 6.02 -10.97
CA ILE A 228 14.85 6.58 -10.10
C ILE A 228 16.22 6.70 -10.76
N ALA A 229 16.51 5.88 -11.79
CA ALA A 229 17.75 5.97 -12.55
C ALA A 229 17.95 7.32 -13.28
N TYR A 230 16.89 8.11 -13.45
CA TYR A 230 16.98 9.48 -14.00
C TYR A 230 17.50 10.51 -12.99
N CYS A 231 17.49 10.20 -11.69
CA CYS A 231 17.99 11.09 -10.66
C CYS A 231 19.49 11.35 -10.88
N ARG A 232 19.86 12.63 -11.01
CA ARG A 232 21.24 13.04 -11.30
C ARG A 232 22.07 13.34 -10.06
N TYR A 233 21.49 13.20 -8.88
CA TYR A 233 22.17 13.52 -7.62
C TYR A 233 23.26 12.49 -7.30
N GLN A 234 24.50 12.95 -7.14
CA GLN A 234 25.67 12.12 -6.80
C GLN A 234 26.37 12.57 -5.49
N GLY A 235 25.68 13.39 -4.69
CA GLY A 235 26.23 13.90 -3.44
C GLY A 235 26.25 12.87 -2.29
N PRO A 236 26.78 13.25 -1.12
CA PRO A 236 26.99 12.33 0.01
C PRO A 236 25.71 11.73 0.60
N TYR A 237 24.53 12.30 0.32
CA TYR A 237 23.24 11.84 0.87
C TYR A 237 22.40 11.03 -0.12
N ALA A 238 23.04 10.34 -1.08
CA ALA A 238 22.36 9.73 -2.23
C ALA A 238 21.22 8.78 -1.85
N GLU A 239 21.38 7.99 -0.79
CA GLU A 239 20.35 7.08 -0.29
C GLU A 239 19.10 7.84 0.21
N ALA A 240 19.30 8.84 1.07
CA ALA A 240 18.22 9.65 1.63
C ALA A 240 17.49 10.45 0.54
N VAL A 241 18.24 11.00 -0.42
CA VAL A 241 17.69 11.71 -1.58
C VAL A 241 16.88 10.76 -2.46
N THR A 242 17.41 9.57 -2.76
CA THR A 242 16.71 8.54 -3.54
C THR A 242 15.40 8.13 -2.89
N ARG A 243 15.43 7.87 -1.59
CA ARG A 243 14.23 7.50 -0.81
C ARG A 243 13.19 8.62 -0.81
N SER A 244 13.64 9.87 -0.69
CA SER A 244 12.76 11.05 -0.72
C SER A 244 12.14 11.23 -2.11
N ALA A 245 12.93 11.13 -3.19
CA ALA A 245 12.44 11.25 -4.56
C ALA A 245 11.37 10.21 -4.90
N LEU A 246 11.60 8.95 -4.54
CA LEU A 246 10.64 7.86 -4.74
C LEU A 246 9.35 8.07 -3.93
N ALA A 247 9.42 8.68 -2.74
CA ALA A 247 8.24 9.03 -1.95
C ALA A 247 7.44 10.18 -2.59
N LEU A 248 8.12 11.23 -3.07
CA LEU A 248 7.48 12.33 -3.79
C LEU A 248 6.81 11.84 -5.08
N LYS A 249 7.46 10.94 -5.83
CA LYS A 249 6.83 10.33 -7.02
C LYS A 249 5.60 9.50 -6.67
N LEU A 250 5.68 8.70 -5.61
CA LEU A 250 4.54 7.92 -5.11
C LEU A 250 3.34 8.81 -4.83
N LEU A 251 3.55 10.00 -4.23
CA LEU A 251 2.49 10.97 -3.90
C LEU A 251 2.02 11.82 -5.10
N THR A 252 2.58 11.60 -6.29
CA THR A 252 2.12 12.24 -7.53
C THR A 252 1.00 11.41 -8.12
N TYR A 253 -0.23 11.91 -8.09
CA TYR A 253 -1.41 11.27 -8.66
C TYR A 253 -1.31 11.20 -10.19
N ALA A 254 -0.93 10.04 -10.71
CA ALA A 254 -0.61 9.86 -12.12
C ALA A 254 -1.69 10.31 -13.11
N PRO A 255 -3.01 10.14 -12.84
CA PRO A 255 -4.06 10.58 -13.76
C PRO A 255 -4.09 12.08 -14.07
N THR A 256 -3.66 12.94 -13.13
CA THR A 256 -3.74 14.40 -13.29
C THR A 256 -2.43 15.13 -13.02
N GLY A 257 -1.41 14.45 -12.50
CA GLY A 257 -0.18 15.09 -12.02
C GLY A 257 -0.34 15.84 -10.69
N ALA A 258 -1.52 15.83 -10.06
CA ALA A 258 -1.71 16.45 -8.76
C ALA A 258 -0.81 15.79 -7.70
N ILE A 259 -0.21 16.56 -6.81
CA ILE A 259 0.68 16.04 -5.76
C ILE A 259 -0.04 16.19 -4.43
N VAL A 260 -0.30 15.07 -3.75
CA VAL A 260 -0.94 15.09 -2.44
C VAL A 260 0.09 15.47 -1.38
N ALA A 261 -0.31 16.24 -0.37
CA ALA A 261 0.61 16.68 0.68
C ALA A 261 1.05 15.51 1.59
N ALA A 262 0.15 14.57 1.86
CA ALA A 262 0.43 13.31 2.55
C ALA A 262 -0.63 12.25 2.19
N PRO A 263 -0.34 10.95 2.33
CA PRO A 263 -1.29 9.90 1.99
C PRO A 263 -2.41 9.70 3.03
N THR A 264 -2.59 10.61 3.99
CA THR A 264 -3.51 10.45 5.14
C THR A 264 -4.30 11.73 5.42
N THR A 265 -5.38 11.60 6.17
CA THR A 265 -6.22 12.71 6.64
C THR A 265 -6.30 12.72 8.16
N SER A 266 -6.71 13.85 8.75
CA SER A 266 -7.12 13.96 10.15
C SER A 266 -6.06 13.62 11.21
N LEU A 267 -4.79 13.45 10.82
CA LEU A 267 -3.67 13.34 11.75
C LEU A 267 -3.22 14.75 12.16
N PRO A 268 -3.17 15.06 13.46
CA PRO A 268 -2.81 16.40 13.89
C PRO A 268 -1.32 16.65 13.70
N GLU A 269 -0.93 17.84 13.25
CA GLU A 269 0.49 18.21 13.06
C GLU A 269 1.31 18.09 14.35
N ALA A 270 0.68 18.29 15.50
CA ALA A 270 1.23 18.06 16.82
C ALA A 270 0.22 17.30 17.67
N LEU A 271 0.68 16.41 18.55
CA LEU A 271 -0.20 15.67 19.45
C LEU A 271 -1.06 16.63 20.28
N GLY A 272 -2.39 16.49 20.20
CA GLY A 272 -3.35 17.38 20.86
C GLY A 272 -3.62 18.72 20.14
N GLY A 273 -2.98 18.97 18.99
CA GLY A 273 -3.19 20.19 18.19
C GLY A 273 -4.47 20.17 17.35
N ALA A 274 -4.97 21.35 17.00
CA ALA A 274 -6.20 21.53 16.22
C ALA A 274 -6.00 21.45 14.69
N ARG A 275 -4.76 21.41 14.20
CA ARG A 275 -4.45 21.34 12.76
C ARG A 275 -4.45 19.89 12.29
N ASN A 276 -5.61 19.40 11.85
CA ASN A 276 -5.87 18.00 11.47
C ASN A 276 -6.54 17.90 10.08
N TRP A 277 -5.95 18.55 9.08
CA TRP A 277 -6.51 18.64 7.74
C TRP A 277 -6.53 17.30 6.98
N ASP A 278 -7.25 17.29 5.86
CA ASP A 278 -7.10 16.23 4.86
C ASP A 278 -5.92 16.53 3.93
N TYR A 279 -4.78 15.92 4.22
CA TYR A 279 -3.54 16.10 3.45
C TYR A 279 -3.52 15.27 2.15
N ARG A 280 -4.57 14.49 1.88
CA ARG A 280 -4.70 13.70 0.64
C ARG A 280 -5.06 14.57 -0.56
N TYR A 281 -5.27 15.86 -0.34
CA TYR A 281 -5.51 16.85 -1.38
C TYR A 281 -4.24 17.58 -1.78
N CYS A 282 -4.30 18.17 -2.98
CA CYS A 282 -3.23 18.99 -3.54
C CYS A 282 -3.25 20.38 -2.94
N TRP A 283 -2.14 20.78 -2.32
CA TRP A 283 -1.88 22.15 -1.91
C TRP A 283 -0.82 22.77 -2.83
N LEU A 284 -1.09 23.97 -3.34
CA LEU A 284 -0.23 24.64 -4.33
C LEU A 284 1.21 24.81 -3.82
N ARG A 285 1.37 25.16 -2.54
CA ARG A 285 2.67 25.32 -1.89
C ARG A 285 3.47 24.01 -1.88
N ASP A 286 2.85 22.95 -1.39
CA ASP A 286 3.44 21.62 -1.24
C ASP A 286 3.79 21.02 -2.61
N SER A 287 2.92 21.23 -3.60
CA SER A 287 3.22 20.90 -5.00
C SER A 287 4.42 21.70 -5.51
N ALA A 288 4.45 23.02 -5.35
CA ALA A 288 5.56 23.86 -5.82
C ALA A 288 6.92 23.42 -5.26
N PHE A 289 7.00 23.10 -3.96
CA PHE A 289 8.23 22.58 -3.37
C PHE A 289 8.61 21.20 -3.88
N THR A 290 7.63 20.31 -4.07
CA THR A 290 7.88 18.99 -4.65
C THR A 290 8.45 19.10 -6.06
N LEU A 291 7.86 19.98 -6.91
CA LEU A 291 8.34 20.21 -8.27
C LEU A 291 9.72 20.82 -8.30
N TYR A 292 9.99 21.78 -7.42
CA TYR A 292 11.31 22.37 -7.28
C TYR A 292 12.35 21.29 -6.92
N ALA A 293 12.07 20.47 -5.89
CA ALA A 293 12.96 19.39 -5.46
C ALA A 293 13.23 18.40 -6.61
N LEU A 294 12.18 17.90 -7.28
CA LEU A 294 12.33 17.00 -8.42
C LEU A 294 13.10 17.65 -9.59
N GLY A 295 12.88 18.94 -9.84
CA GLY A 295 13.63 19.72 -10.82
C GLY A 295 15.13 19.76 -10.53
N VAL A 296 15.51 20.01 -9.27
CA VAL A 296 16.91 19.97 -8.81
C VAL A 296 17.53 18.58 -9.00
N LEU A 297 16.75 17.51 -8.87
CA LEU A 297 17.20 16.13 -9.09
C LEU A 297 17.31 15.73 -10.57
N GLY A 298 16.94 16.63 -11.50
CA GLY A 298 17.04 16.41 -12.95
C GLY A 298 15.75 15.96 -13.62
N TYR A 299 14.62 15.89 -12.89
CA TYR A 299 13.31 15.62 -13.48
C TYR A 299 12.74 16.91 -14.07
N SER A 300 12.75 17.04 -15.40
CA SER A 300 12.24 18.21 -16.12
C SER A 300 11.38 17.84 -17.33
N GLY A 301 10.50 18.75 -17.76
CA GLY A 301 9.65 18.59 -18.94
C GLY A 301 8.88 17.27 -18.94
N LYS A 302 9.07 16.44 -19.98
CA LYS A 302 8.42 15.12 -20.12
C LYS A 302 8.78 14.14 -19.00
N ASN A 303 9.93 14.32 -18.33
CA ASN A 303 10.40 13.43 -17.27
C ASN A 303 9.79 13.74 -15.89
N LEU A 304 9.19 14.92 -15.74
CA LEU A 304 8.42 15.32 -14.56
C LEU A 304 6.91 15.07 -14.73
N SER A 305 6.45 14.92 -16.00
CA SER A 305 5.06 14.75 -16.47
C SER A 305 3.98 14.89 -15.39
N LEU A 306 3.48 16.12 -15.23
CA LEU A 306 2.35 16.47 -14.36
C LEU A 306 1.07 16.62 -15.19
N ALA A 307 0.70 15.55 -15.88
CA ALA A 307 -0.29 15.50 -16.96
C ALA A 307 0.17 16.09 -18.30
N ALA A 308 -0.29 15.40 -19.34
CA ALA A 308 -0.43 15.97 -20.65
C ALA A 308 -1.43 17.13 -20.55
N VAL A 309 -0.95 18.37 -20.68
CA VAL A 309 -1.76 19.39 -21.33
C VAL A 309 -1.99 18.88 -22.74
N ARG A 310 -3.03 18.06 -22.93
CA ARG A 310 -3.57 17.83 -24.27
C ARG A 310 -4.15 19.17 -24.67
N SER A 311 -3.35 19.96 -25.39
CA SER A 311 -3.88 21.03 -26.23
C SER A 311 -5.00 20.41 -27.05
N ARG A 312 -6.22 20.89 -26.83
CA ARG A 312 -7.31 20.65 -27.76
C ARG A 312 -6.96 21.24 -29.12
#